data_AF-A0A2N6BCU9-F1
#
_entry.id   AF-A0A2N6BCU9-F1
#
_cell.length_a   1.000
_cell.length_b   1.000
_cell.length_c   1.000
_cell.angle_alpha   90.00
_cell.angle_beta   90.00
_cell.angle_gamma   90.00
#
_symmetry.space_group_name_H-M   'P 1'
#
loop_
_entity.id
_entity.type
_entity.pdbx_description
1 polymer ?
#
loop_
_entity_poly.entity_id
_entity_poly.type
_entity_poly.pdbx_seq_one_letter_code
_entity_poly.pdbx_strand_id
1 'polypeptide(L)'
;MIKTKYISKLSNVTQVADMTDKMRSTLLAVERKYAFLSNEYYISLIDWDDPDDPIRRIAIPSEAELRPWGKLDASSEHDYVAAQGCEHKYTDTALLLVNNVCGTFCRFCFRKRLF
;
A
#
# COMPACT_ATOMS: atom_id res chain seq x y z
N MET A 1 7.35 -24.65 -10.11
CA MET A 1 7.18 -23.45 -9.25
C MET A 1 6.26 -22.48 -9.98
N ILE A 2 5.12 -22.11 -9.39
CA ILE A 2 4.26 -21.08 -9.96
C ILE A 2 4.96 -19.74 -9.73
N LYS A 3 5.24 -19.00 -10.81
CA LYS A 3 5.86 -17.68 -10.72
C LYS A 3 4.77 -16.67 -10.41
N THR A 4 4.80 -16.08 -9.21
CA THR A 4 3.85 -15.03 -8.83
C THR A 4 4.03 -13.82 -9.74
N LYS A 5 2.95 -13.37 -10.38
CA LYS A 5 2.94 -12.17 -11.21
C LYS A 5 2.45 -10.99 -10.36
N TYR A 6 3.31 -9.98 -10.26
CA TYR A 6 3.04 -8.73 -9.56
C TYR A 6 2.48 -7.67 -10.49
N ILE A 7 1.60 -6.84 -9.94
CA ILE A 7 0.94 -5.72 -10.60
C ILE A 7 1.33 -4.46 -9.84
N SER A 8 2.09 -3.57 -10.48
CA SER A 8 2.57 -2.30 -9.90
C SER A 8 1.88 -1.05 -10.46
N LYS A 9 0.93 -1.25 -11.37
CA LYS A 9 0.11 -0.20 -11.98
C LYS A 9 -1.37 -0.55 -11.87
N LEU A 10 -2.17 0.38 -11.38
CA LEU A 10 -3.62 0.20 -11.27
C LEU A 10 -4.29 0.00 -12.62
N SER A 11 -3.75 0.61 -13.68
CA SER A 11 -4.23 0.42 -15.06
C SER A 11 -4.17 -1.04 -15.53
N ASN A 12 -3.35 -1.88 -14.87
CA ASN A 12 -3.20 -3.29 -15.18
C ASN A 12 -4.13 -4.19 -14.35
N VAL A 13 -4.99 -3.61 -13.50
CA VAL A 13 -6.09 -4.30 -12.83
C VAL A 13 -7.33 -4.11 -13.71
N THR A 14 -7.79 -5.17 -14.36
CA THR A 14 -8.88 -5.12 -15.36
C THR A 14 -10.12 -4.41 -14.83
N GLN A 15 -10.57 -4.76 -13.63
CA GLN A 15 -11.76 -4.17 -13.02
C GLN A 15 -11.62 -2.68 -12.75
N VAL A 16 -10.40 -2.17 -12.53
CA VAL A 16 -10.12 -0.73 -12.40
C VAL A 16 -10.05 -0.06 -13.79
N ALA A 17 -9.52 -0.76 -14.78
CA ALA A 17 -9.48 -0.33 -16.17
C ALA A 17 -10.85 -0.32 -16.87
N ASP A 18 -11.88 -0.89 -16.24
CA ASP A 18 -13.27 -0.86 -16.70
C ASP A 18 -14.15 0.14 -15.92
N MET A 19 -13.62 0.77 -14.86
CA MET A 19 -14.35 1.79 -14.09
C MET A 19 -14.56 3.07 -14.90
N THR A 20 -15.58 3.85 -14.49
CA THR A 20 -15.84 5.19 -15.03
C THR A 20 -14.61 6.09 -14.96
N ASP A 21 -14.46 6.98 -15.95
CA ASP A 21 -13.29 7.88 -16.07
C ASP A 21 -13.04 8.70 -14.81
N LYS A 22 -14.12 9.17 -14.17
CA LYS A 22 -14.04 9.93 -12.91
C LYS A 22 -13.41 9.08 -11.80
N MET A 23 -13.95 7.90 -11.53
CA MET A 23 -13.45 7.00 -10.48
C MET A 23 -11.99 6.61 -10.74
N ARG A 24 -11.68 6.25 -11.98
CA ARG A 24 -10.32 5.90 -12.41
C ARG A 24 -9.35 7.06 -12.20
N SER A 25 -9.73 8.27 -12.59
CA SER A 25 -8.88 9.47 -12.45
C SER A 25 -8.53 9.74 -10.99
N THR A 26 -9.48 9.54 -10.08
CA THR A 26 -9.28 9.66 -8.64
C THR A 26 -8.29 8.62 -8.12
N LEU A 27 -8.45 7.35 -8.49
CA LEU A 27 -7.53 6.28 -8.08
C LEU A 27 -6.11 6.51 -8.60
N LEU A 28 -5.96 6.96 -9.84
CA LEU A 28 -4.67 7.31 -10.43
C LEU A 28 -4.02 8.52 -9.72
N ALA A 29 -4.82 9.46 -9.19
CA ALA A 29 -4.29 10.55 -8.37
C ALA A 29 -3.68 10.03 -7.06
N VAL A 30 -4.30 9.02 -6.45
CA VAL A 30 -3.75 8.34 -5.26
C VAL A 30 -2.47 7.59 -5.61
N GLU A 31 -2.45 6.84 -6.72
CA GLU A 31 -1.25 6.10 -7.18
C GLU A 31 -0.04 7.00 -7.39
N ARG A 32 -0.25 8.21 -7.94
CA ARG A 32 0.83 9.20 -8.12
C ARG A 32 1.46 9.66 -6.80
N LYS A 33 0.71 9.63 -5.70
CA LYS A 33 1.19 10.02 -4.37
C LYS A 33 1.71 8.83 -3.57
N TYR A 34 1.08 7.67 -3.74
CA TYR A 34 1.36 6.46 -2.97
C TYR A 34 1.44 5.25 -3.89
N ALA A 35 2.59 4.60 -3.89
CA ALA A 35 2.83 3.44 -4.73
C ALA A 35 1.75 2.36 -4.57
N PHE A 36 1.43 1.72 -5.69
CA PHE A 36 0.57 0.54 -5.75
C PHE A 36 1.43 -0.69 -6.05
N LEU A 37 1.17 -1.75 -5.31
CA LEU A 37 1.72 -3.08 -5.58
C LEU A 37 0.73 -4.10 -5.06
N SER A 38 0.42 -5.10 -5.88
CA SER A 38 -0.28 -6.31 -5.50
C SER A 38 0.17 -7.46 -6.39
N ASN A 39 -0.38 -8.64 -6.19
CA ASN A 39 -0.17 -9.79 -7.08
C ASN A 39 -1.51 -10.34 -7.57
N GLU A 40 -1.49 -11.07 -8.69
CA GLU A 40 -2.70 -11.60 -9.33
C GLU A 40 -3.54 -12.47 -8.39
N TYR A 41 -2.89 -13.26 -7.52
CA TYR A 41 -3.61 -14.05 -6.52
C TYR A 41 -4.38 -13.15 -5.55
N TYR A 42 -3.74 -12.14 -4.98
CA TYR A 42 -4.41 -11.24 -4.02
C TYR A 42 -5.56 -10.45 -4.66
N ILE A 43 -5.39 -10.04 -5.92
CA ILE A 43 -6.45 -9.38 -6.71
C ILE A 43 -7.60 -10.34 -7.03
N SER A 44 -7.32 -11.63 -7.26
CA SER A 44 -8.36 -12.64 -7.53
C SER A 44 -9.24 -12.99 -6.33
N LEU A 45 -8.83 -12.63 -5.12
CA LEU A 45 -9.62 -12.84 -3.91
C LEU A 45 -10.68 -11.76 -3.69
N ILE A 46 -10.62 -10.65 -4.43
CA ILE A 46 -11.56 -9.53 -4.30
C ILE A 46 -12.90 -9.95 -4.92
N ASP A 47 -13.97 -9.85 -4.14
CA ASP A 47 -15.32 -9.77 -4.69
C ASP A 47 -15.55 -8.36 -5.25
N TRP A 48 -15.68 -8.25 -6.57
CA TRP A 48 -15.85 -6.96 -7.26
C TRP A 48 -17.30 -6.50 -7.30
N ASP A 49 -18.25 -7.39 -7.01
CA ASP A 49 -19.67 -7.08 -6.90
C ASP A 49 -20.01 -6.53 -5.51
N ASP A 50 -19.16 -6.79 -4.50
CA ASP A 50 -19.23 -6.20 -3.17
C ASP A 50 -18.45 -4.86 -3.10
N PRO A 51 -19.13 -3.70 -2.96
CA PRO A 51 -18.45 -2.43 -2.78
C PRO A 51 -17.67 -2.33 -1.46
N ASP A 52 -18.01 -3.14 -0.45
CA ASP A 52 -17.41 -3.16 0.88
C ASP A 52 -16.41 -4.32 1.08
N ASP A 53 -16.02 -5.01 -0.01
CA ASP A 53 -15.10 -6.15 0.05
C ASP A 53 -13.84 -5.81 0.87
N PRO A 54 -13.52 -6.61 1.89
CA PRO A 54 -12.44 -6.28 2.81
C PRO A 54 -11.06 -6.33 2.14
N ILE A 55 -10.86 -7.19 1.14
CA ILE A 55 -9.58 -7.34 0.45
C ILE A 55 -9.35 -6.16 -0.50
N ARG A 56 -10.41 -5.70 -1.18
CA ARG A 56 -10.43 -4.49 -2.00
C ARG A 56 -10.01 -3.28 -1.18
N ARG A 57 -10.58 -3.11 0.03
CA ARG A 57 -10.20 -2.01 0.94
C ARG A 57 -8.74 -2.07 1.40
N ILE A 58 -8.14 -3.26 1.46
CA ILE A 58 -6.74 -3.45 1.83
C ILE A 58 -5.79 -3.16 0.66
N ALA A 59 -6.16 -3.57 -0.56
CA ALA A 59 -5.26 -3.55 -1.72
C ALA A 59 -5.48 -2.35 -2.66
N ILE A 60 -6.73 -1.96 -2.92
CA ILE A 60 -7.11 -0.97 -3.92
C ILE A 60 -7.18 0.42 -3.26
N PRO A 61 -6.55 1.46 -3.85
CA PRO A 61 -6.57 2.79 -3.29
C PRO A 61 -7.96 3.40 -3.14
N SER A 62 -8.06 4.41 -2.28
CA SER A 62 -9.26 5.21 -2.07
C SER A 62 -8.95 6.71 -2.08
N GLU A 63 -9.92 7.53 -2.49
CA GLU A 63 -9.80 8.99 -2.48
C GLU A 63 -9.46 9.56 -1.09
N ALA A 64 -9.95 8.90 -0.04
CA ALA A 64 -9.74 9.32 1.35
C ALA A 64 -8.26 9.40 1.74
N GLU A 65 -7.38 8.69 1.03
CA GLU A 65 -5.93 8.73 1.26
C GLU A 65 -5.30 10.09 0.89
N LEU A 66 -5.95 10.88 0.03
CA LEU A 66 -5.47 12.21 -0.35
C LEU A 66 -5.85 13.31 0.63
N ARG A 67 -6.77 13.03 1.57
CA ARG A 67 -7.17 13.99 2.59
C ARG A 67 -5.94 14.42 3.41
N PRO A 68 -5.72 15.72 3.64
CA PRO A 68 -4.52 16.22 4.30
C PRO A 68 -4.63 16.05 5.83
N TRP A 69 -4.49 14.82 6.32
CA TRP A 69 -4.48 14.51 7.75
C TRP A 69 -3.39 13.51 8.09
N GLY A 70 -2.96 13.48 9.35
CA GLY A 70 -1.91 12.59 9.84
C GLY A 70 -0.49 12.99 9.41
N LYS A 71 0.45 12.06 9.61
CA LYS A 71 1.86 12.19 9.22
C LYS A 71 2.32 10.90 8.55
N LEU A 72 3.20 11.00 7.55
CA LEU A 72 3.76 9.83 6.86
C LEU A 72 4.72 9.01 7.74
N ASP A 73 5.29 9.63 8.77
CA ASP A 73 5.98 8.94 9.85
C ASP A 73 5.11 8.95 11.10
N ALA A 74 4.09 8.09 11.12
CA ALA A 74 3.11 8.03 12.20
C ALA A 74 3.73 7.59 13.55
N SER A 75 4.83 6.83 13.50
CA SER A 75 5.51 6.26 14.67
C SER A 75 6.75 7.03 15.11
N SER A 76 7.08 8.14 14.44
CA SER A 76 8.32 8.90 14.70
C SER A 76 9.56 8.03 14.57
N GLU A 77 9.59 7.12 13.60
CA GLU A 77 10.70 6.16 13.42
C GLU A 77 12.03 6.88 13.19
N HIS A 78 12.02 8.05 12.53
CA HIS A 78 13.23 8.84 12.31
C HIS A 78 13.88 9.32 13.62
N ASP A 79 13.11 9.52 14.68
CA ASP A 79 13.60 10.03 15.97
C ASP A 79 14.43 8.98 16.73
N TYR A 80 14.34 7.70 16.34
CA TYR A 80 14.95 6.56 17.06
C TYR A 80 15.90 5.73 16.20
N VAL A 81 16.35 6.27 15.06
CA VAL A 81 17.30 5.58 14.17
C VAL A 81 18.67 5.52 14.84
N ALA A 82 19.08 4.33 15.27
CA ALA A 82 20.39 4.08 15.87
C ALA A 82 21.47 3.80 14.80
N ALA A 83 21.07 3.18 13.69
CA ALA A 83 21.87 2.94 12.50
C ALA A 83 20.95 2.76 11.27
N GLN A 84 21.51 2.71 10.05
CA GLN A 84 20.70 2.49 8.86
C GLN A 84 19.87 1.20 8.96
N GLY A 85 18.54 1.35 8.90
CA GLY A 85 17.60 0.23 9.03
C GLY A 85 17.46 -0.32 10.46
N CYS A 86 18.05 0.32 11.47
CA CYS A 86 17.95 -0.08 12.88
C CYS A 86 17.29 1.04 13.70
N GLU A 87 16.18 0.71 14.33
CA GLU A 87 15.46 1.60 15.25
C GLU A 87 15.59 1.07 16.68
N HIS A 88 15.98 1.93 17.62
CA HIS A 88 16.13 1.58 19.04
C HIS A 88 15.34 2.54 19.92
N LYS A 89 14.02 2.36 19.93
CA LYS A 89 13.07 3.21 20.67
C LYS A 89 12.95 2.83 22.15
N TYR A 90 13.08 1.56 22.48
CA TYR A 90 12.90 1.02 23.82
C TYR A 90 14.21 0.44 24.34
N THR A 91 14.46 0.54 25.65
CA THR A 91 15.73 0.14 26.28
C THR A 91 16.19 -1.26 25.87
N ASP A 92 15.28 -2.24 25.88
CA ASP A 92 15.65 -3.66 25.76
C ASP A 92 15.41 -4.26 24.36
N THR A 93 14.82 -3.51 23.41
CA THR A 93 14.44 -4.05 22.09
C THR A 93 14.78 -3.11 20.94
N ALA A 94 15.37 -3.65 19.88
CA ALA A 94 15.57 -2.96 18.62
C ALA A 94 14.73 -3.58 17.49
N LEU A 95 14.40 -2.77 16.49
CA LEU A 95 13.75 -3.19 15.26
C LEU A 95 14.74 -3.09 14.09
N LEU A 96 14.80 -4.13 13.26
CA LEU A 96 15.61 -4.16 12.05
C LEU A 96 14.71 -4.22 10.80
N LEU A 97 14.84 -3.21 9.95
CA LEU A 97 14.23 -3.17 8.61
C LEU A 97 15.13 -3.94 7.63
N VAL A 98 14.87 -5.25 7.52
CA VAL A 98 15.69 -6.16 6.72
C VAL A 98 15.41 -6.04 5.21
N ASN A 99 14.18 -5.70 4.83
CA ASN A 99 13.81 -5.43 3.44
C ASN A 99 12.62 -4.47 3.37
N ASN A 100 12.38 -3.93 2.17
CA ASN A 100 11.23 -3.13 1.81
C ASN A 100 10.37 -3.83 0.73
N VAL A 101 10.31 -5.17 0.77
CA VAL A 101 9.54 -5.95 -0.22
C VAL A 101 8.27 -6.45 0.43
N CYS A 102 7.13 -6.23 -0.23
CA CYS A 102 5.82 -6.68 0.23
C CYS A 102 5.09 -7.44 -0.88
N GLY A 103 4.23 -8.39 -0.49
CA GLY A 103 3.34 -9.10 -1.42
C GLY A 103 2.26 -8.19 -2.03
N THR A 104 1.82 -7.22 -1.23
CA THR A 104 0.88 -6.15 -1.56
C THR A 104 1.22 -4.94 -0.69
N PHE A 105 1.14 -3.73 -1.24
CA PHE A 105 1.22 -2.52 -0.44
C PHE A 105 -0.16 -2.23 0.16
N CYS A 106 -0.34 -2.60 1.43
CA CYS A 106 -1.59 -2.36 2.15
C CYS A 106 -1.91 -0.86 2.20
N ARG A 107 -3.16 -0.47 1.92
CA ARG A 107 -3.59 0.94 1.93
C ARG A 107 -3.56 1.59 3.32
N PHE A 108 -3.57 0.76 4.36
CA PHE A 108 -3.45 1.15 5.77
C PHE A 108 -2.01 1.06 6.32
N CYS A 109 -1.00 0.78 5.49
CA CYS A 109 0.38 0.62 5.95
C CYS A 109 0.90 1.90 6.61
N PHE A 110 1.34 1.84 7.88
CA PHE A 110 1.94 2.99 8.56
C PHE A 110 3.34 3.33 8.04
N ARG A 111 3.99 2.40 7.33
CA ARG A 111 5.29 2.58 6.65
C ARG A 111 5.14 2.96 5.18
N LYS A 112 4.02 3.62 4.83
CA LYS A 112 3.71 4.05 3.45
C LYS A 112 4.81 4.90 2.80
N ARG A 113 5.61 5.60 3.61
CA ARG A 113 6.73 6.45 3.16
C ARG A 113 7.92 5.69 2.58
N LEU A 114 8.00 4.37 2.80
CA LEU A 114 9.15 3.56 2.37
C LEU A 114 9.06 3.11 0.90
N PHE A 115 8.00 3.49 0.18
CA PHE A 115 7.66 3.01 -1.15
C PHE A 115 7.29 4.13 -2.12
#